data_AF-A0A1A8K9E2-F1
#
_entry.id   AF-A0A1A8K9E2-F1
#
_cell.length_a   1.000
_cell.length_b   1.000
_cell.length_c   1.000
_cell.angle_alpha   90.00
_cell.angle_beta   90.00
_cell.angle_gamma   90.00
#
_symmetry.space_group_name_H-M   'P 1'
#
loop_
_entity.id
_entity.type
_entity.pdbx_description
1 polymer ?
#
loop_
_entity_poly.entity_id
_entity_poly.type
_entity_poly.pdbx_seq_one_letter_code
_entity_poly.pdbx_strand_id
1 'polypeptide(L)'
;MGEEIFKLKAYPSSTQIGKAAKALVEKHPCLKENNSDTGWEGWKNSLRHKIGNQRKKLAKAGIRDVAVNSGKRSRTNPEGAAPRANIKRPKRGEVNFLPSCPSGETRESLEKRRVEMIEEFRKTSAERDIPLIHQHMMRTFSLRREEIITSSLPVSELKDRWPALFNETQLYCEFHRITNLHLPHVFYAALDEYAPRLIGLYKKKKTGRVGENMDQLLLEYEQQDKNDICTTRTAALAGLPIYLKEDSSGIFKTCKDEMEFHEAALALVADVGEEDVPAGVPFSPRQVFVVLEDQVVMTHYRWTDALVCLFGLIYALHLSYPVKCSSFFEFIQVVLLKLDDERKQLRPKLQTLKNELV
;
A
#
# COMPACT_ATOMS: atom_id res chain seq x y z
N MET A 1 -18.81 -21.11 6.54
CA MET A 1 -17.33 -21.23 6.51
C MET A 1 -16.72 -20.77 5.18
N GLY A 2 -17.07 -21.35 4.02
CA GLY A 2 -16.48 -20.90 2.73
C GLY A 2 -16.80 -19.45 2.39
N GLU A 3 -18.02 -19.01 2.66
CA GLU A 3 -18.46 -17.61 2.50
C GLU A 3 -17.81 -16.67 3.52
N GLU A 4 -17.69 -17.06 4.78
CA GLU A 4 -17.01 -16.27 5.81
C GLU A 4 -15.52 -16.07 5.51
N ILE A 5 -14.82 -17.10 4.99
CA ILE A 5 -13.43 -16.96 4.56
C ILE A 5 -13.32 -15.99 3.37
N PHE A 6 -14.29 -16.01 2.46
CA PHE A 6 -14.32 -15.11 1.32
C PHE A 6 -14.50 -13.64 1.74
N LYS A 7 -15.35 -13.37 2.74
CA LYS A 7 -15.52 -12.02 3.33
C LYS A 7 -14.21 -11.45 3.91
N LEU A 8 -13.30 -12.32 4.36
CA LEU A 8 -12.01 -11.90 4.91
C LEU A 8 -10.93 -11.73 3.84
N LYS A 9 -10.74 -12.72 2.96
CA LYS A 9 -9.76 -12.67 1.86
C LYS A 9 -10.10 -13.69 0.78
N ALA A 10 -10.38 -13.24 -0.43
CA ALA A 10 -10.70 -14.11 -1.57
C ALA A 10 -9.54 -15.06 -1.94
N TYR A 11 -8.30 -14.58 -1.82
CA TYR A 11 -7.08 -15.30 -2.18
C TYR A 11 -6.10 -15.35 -1.00
N PRO A 12 -6.32 -16.20 0.02
CA PRO A 12 -5.38 -16.33 1.14
C PRO A 12 -4.12 -17.10 0.72
N SER A 13 -2.97 -16.72 1.27
CA SER A 13 -1.65 -17.33 1.00
C SER A 13 -1.57 -18.75 1.57
N SER A 14 -0.60 -19.55 1.09
CA SER A 14 -0.38 -20.90 1.63
C SER A 14 -0.08 -20.83 3.13
N THR A 15 0.68 -19.81 3.56
CA THR A 15 0.99 -19.50 4.95
C THR A 15 -0.25 -19.14 5.77
N GLN A 16 -1.14 -18.28 5.25
CA GLN A 16 -2.42 -17.96 5.91
C GLN A 16 -3.33 -19.18 6.05
N ILE A 17 -3.42 -20.02 5.01
CA ILE A 17 -4.20 -21.27 5.06
C ILE A 17 -3.59 -22.22 6.10
N GLY A 18 -2.25 -22.28 6.19
CA GLY A 18 -1.55 -23.06 7.21
C GLY A 18 -1.85 -22.57 8.63
N LYS A 19 -1.79 -21.26 8.88
CA LYS A 19 -2.17 -20.66 10.18
C LYS A 19 -3.60 -20.98 10.56
N ALA A 20 -4.54 -20.89 9.62
CA ALA A 20 -5.94 -21.24 9.85
C ALA A 20 -6.13 -22.73 10.15
N ALA A 21 -5.40 -23.61 9.45
CA ALA A 21 -5.43 -25.06 9.69
C ALA A 21 -4.85 -25.42 11.06
N LYS A 22 -3.72 -24.81 11.43
CA LYS A 22 -3.10 -24.96 12.74
C LYS A 22 -4.07 -24.52 13.85
N ALA A 23 -4.62 -23.31 13.75
CA ALA A 23 -5.57 -22.80 14.73
C ALA A 23 -6.87 -23.65 14.84
N LEU A 24 -7.32 -24.24 13.73
CA LEU A 24 -8.46 -25.16 13.72
C LEU A 24 -8.18 -26.42 14.56
N VAL A 25 -7.01 -27.03 14.40
CA VAL A 25 -6.61 -28.24 15.15
C VAL A 25 -6.30 -27.91 16.61
N GLU A 26 -5.67 -26.77 16.89
CA GLU A 26 -5.44 -26.31 18.27
C GLU A 26 -6.75 -26.09 19.04
N LYS A 27 -7.75 -25.49 18.38
CA LYS A 27 -9.08 -25.28 18.98
C LYS A 27 -9.88 -26.58 19.11
N HIS A 28 -9.67 -27.53 18.20
CA HIS A 28 -10.38 -28.81 18.17
C HIS A 28 -9.37 -29.97 18.06
N PRO A 29 -8.74 -30.38 19.18
CA PRO A 29 -7.68 -31.39 19.16
C PRO A 29 -8.09 -32.74 18.55
N CYS A 30 -9.39 -33.07 18.57
CA CYS A 30 -9.94 -34.26 17.92
C CYS A 30 -9.78 -34.28 16.39
N LEU A 31 -9.50 -33.13 15.77
CA LEU A 31 -9.23 -33.01 14.35
C LEU A 31 -7.77 -33.31 13.98
N LYS A 32 -6.88 -33.53 14.96
CA LYS A 32 -5.46 -33.77 14.69
C LYS A 32 -5.27 -35.04 13.85
N GLU A 33 -4.52 -34.91 12.76
CA GLU A 33 -4.21 -36.03 11.87
C GLU A 33 -3.18 -36.97 12.48
N ASN A 34 -3.50 -38.27 12.49
CA ASN A 34 -2.56 -39.31 12.88
C ASN A 34 -1.51 -39.49 11.77
N ASN A 35 -0.24 -39.68 12.15
CA ASN A 35 0.90 -39.84 11.26
C ASN A 35 1.28 -38.60 10.41
N SER A 36 0.99 -37.41 10.92
CA SER A 36 1.46 -36.14 10.34
C SER A 36 2.39 -35.44 11.32
N ASP A 37 3.57 -35.02 10.87
CA ASP A 37 4.56 -34.28 11.70
C ASP A 37 3.96 -32.99 12.28
N THR A 38 2.98 -32.40 11.59
CA THR A 38 2.31 -31.17 12.01
C THR A 38 0.92 -31.41 12.60
N GLY A 39 0.24 -32.49 12.20
CA GLY A 39 -1.13 -32.81 12.61
C GLY A 39 -2.24 -31.99 11.93
N TRP A 40 -1.91 -31.06 11.02
CA TRP A 40 -2.87 -30.14 10.38
C TRP A 40 -2.71 -29.96 8.86
N GLU A 41 -1.77 -30.65 8.20
CA GLU A 41 -1.51 -30.47 6.75
C GLU A 41 -2.67 -30.92 5.84
N GLY A 42 -3.38 -32.01 6.15
CA GLY A 42 -4.58 -32.38 5.39
C GLY A 42 -5.73 -31.38 5.59
N TRP A 43 -5.87 -30.75 6.77
CA TRP A 43 -6.77 -29.61 6.96
C TRP A 43 -6.41 -28.40 6.12
N LYS A 44 -5.11 -28.06 6.02
CA LYS A 44 -4.62 -27.01 5.12
C LYS A 44 -5.02 -27.30 3.67
N ASN A 45 -4.84 -28.54 3.22
CA ASN A 45 -5.28 -28.95 1.88
C ASN A 45 -6.80 -28.88 1.70
N SER A 46 -7.57 -29.33 2.69
CA SER A 46 -9.03 -29.29 2.66
C SER A 46 -9.56 -27.85 2.61
N LEU A 47 -8.99 -26.95 3.41
CA LEU A 47 -9.29 -25.52 3.38
C LEU A 47 -8.93 -24.91 2.01
N ARG A 48 -7.76 -25.24 1.46
CA ARG A 48 -7.36 -24.79 0.12
C ARG A 48 -8.38 -25.19 -0.95
N HIS A 49 -8.84 -26.44 -0.94
CA HIS A 49 -9.86 -26.94 -1.87
C HIS A 49 -11.21 -26.23 -1.66
N LYS A 50 -11.66 -26.08 -0.40
CA LYS A 50 -12.93 -25.43 -0.05
C LYS A 50 -12.98 -23.99 -0.54
N ILE A 51 -11.91 -23.23 -0.29
CA ILE A 51 -11.79 -21.83 -0.75
C ILE A 51 -11.72 -21.78 -2.28
N GLY A 52 -10.97 -22.69 -2.91
CA GLY A 52 -10.91 -22.79 -4.37
C GLY A 52 -12.27 -23.08 -5.02
N ASN A 53 -13.06 -23.97 -4.43
CA ASN A 53 -14.41 -24.29 -4.89
C ASN A 53 -15.37 -23.10 -4.69
N GLN A 54 -15.29 -22.40 -3.56
CA GLN A 54 -16.08 -21.20 -3.32
C GLN A 54 -15.75 -20.12 -4.35
N ARG A 55 -14.47 -19.84 -4.63
CA ARG A 55 -14.05 -18.91 -5.68
C ARG A 55 -14.63 -19.28 -7.05
N LYS A 56 -14.62 -20.57 -7.42
CA LYS A 56 -15.21 -21.02 -8.69
C LYS A 56 -16.72 -20.76 -8.74
N LYS A 57 -17.46 -20.99 -7.65
CA LYS A 57 -18.90 -20.70 -7.57
C LYS A 57 -19.18 -19.20 -7.73
N LEU A 58 -18.45 -18.37 -6.97
CA LEU A 58 -18.61 -16.91 -7.00
C LEU A 58 -18.20 -16.31 -8.35
N ALA A 59 -17.15 -16.85 -8.99
CA ALA A 59 -16.76 -16.43 -10.34
C ALA A 59 -17.83 -16.76 -11.39
N LYS A 60 -18.46 -17.94 -11.30
CA LYS A 60 -19.61 -18.30 -12.15
C LYS A 60 -20.83 -17.41 -11.90
N ALA A 61 -21.01 -16.95 -10.67
CA ALA A 61 -22.06 -15.98 -10.30
C ALA A 61 -21.74 -14.54 -10.71
N GLY A 62 -20.61 -14.29 -11.40
CA GLY A 62 -20.25 -12.96 -11.91
C GLY A 62 -19.61 -12.02 -10.89
N ILE A 63 -19.32 -12.48 -9.67
CA ILE A 63 -18.70 -11.65 -8.61
C ILE A 63 -17.34 -11.14 -9.09
N ARG A 64 -17.20 -9.81 -9.17
CA ARG A 64 -16.08 -9.16 -9.85
C ARG A 64 -14.71 -9.52 -9.25
N ASP A 65 -14.58 -9.49 -7.92
CA ASP A 65 -13.37 -9.84 -7.16
C ASP A 65 -12.68 -11.15 -7.59
N VAL A 66 -13.46 -12.17 -7.92
CA VAL A 66 -12.92 -13.50 -8.30
C VAL A 66 -12.98 -13.75 -9.79
N ALA A 67 -13.98 -13.21 -10.46
CA ALA A 67 -14.16 -13.41 -11.88
C ALA A 67 -13.05 -12.71 -12.70
N VAL A 68 -12.36 -11.69 -12.15
CA VAL A 68 -11.23 -11.02 -12.84
C VAL A 68 -10.07 -11.98 -13.06
N ASN A 69 -9.91 -12.94 -12.15
CA ASN A 69 -8.84 -13.93 -12.21
C ASN A 69 -9.25 -15.22 -12.94
N SER A 70 -10.54 -15.43 -13.24
CA SER A 70 -11.03 -16.59 -13.98
C SER A 70 -10.89 -16.36 -15.50
N GLY A 71 -9.66 -16.38 -15.99
CA GLY A 71 -9.39 -16.32 -17.43
C GLY A 71 -9.57 -17.69 -18.07
N LYS A 72 -10.77 -17.99 -18.57
CA LYS A 72 -10.90 -18.91 -19.71
C LYS A 72 -11.43 -18.12 -20.89
N ARG A 73 -10.78 -18.26 -22.06
CA ARG A 73 -11.34 -17.85 -23.36
C ARG A 73 -12.76 -18.42 -23.46
N SER A 74 -13.70 -17.61 -23.95
CA SER A 74 -15.04 -18.11 -24.22
C SER A 74 -14.95 -19.29 -25.18
N ARG A 75 -15.57 -20.44 -24.85
CA ARG A 75 -15.67 -21.58 -25.79
C ARG A 75 -16.45 -21.22 -27.06
N THR A 76 -17.31 -20.21 -26.98
CA THR A 76 -18.18 -19.76 -28.07
C THR A 76 -17.64 -18.54 -28.82
N ASN A 77 -16.55 -17.93 -28.34
CA ASN A 77 -15.87 -16.84 -29.05
C ASN A 77 -14.35 -16.89 -28.79
N PRO A 78 -13.62 -17.82 -29.43
CA PRO A 78 -12.19 -18.05 -29.17
C PRO A 78 -11.26 -16.98 -29.76
N GLU A 79 -11.71 -16.24 -30.78
CA GLU A 79 -10.95 -15.16 -31.43
C GLU A 79 -11.20 -13.77 -30.83
N GLY A 80 -12.31 -13.58 -30.13
CA GLY A 80 -12.55 -12.35 -29.35
C GLY A 80 -11.54 -12.17 -28.21
N ALA A 81 -11.16 -10.92 -27.92
CA ALA A 81 -10.42 -10.60 -26.71
C ALA A 81 -11.18 -11.16 -25.49
N ALA A 82 -10.46 -11.75 -24.53
CA ALA A 82 -11.08 -12.17 -23.29
C ALA A 82 -11.84 -10.97 -22.68
N PRO A 83 -13.03 -11.15 -22.07
CA PRO A 83 -13.85 -10.04 -21.56
C PRO A 83 -13.15 -9.11 -20.55
N ARG A 84 -11.91 -9.40 -20.17
CA ARG A 84 -11.10 -8.71 -19.16
C ARG A 84 -9.64 -8.51 -19.59
N ALA A 85 -9.34 -8.46 -20.88
CA ALA A 85 -7.97 -8.21 -21.38
C ALA A 85 -7.36 -6.92 -20.79
N ASN A 86 -8.21 -5.95 -20.42
CA ASN A 86 -7.80 -4.64 -19.91
C ASN A 86 -7.75 -4.53 -18.37
N ILE A 87 -8.21 -5.54 -17.60
CA ILE A 87 -8.18 -5.50 -16.13
C ILE A 87 -6.92 -6.19 -15.61
N LYS A 88 -5.94 -5.41 -15.17
CA LYS A 88 -4.69 -5.92 -14.58
C LYS A 88 -4.99 -6.64 -13.26
N ARG A 89 -4.41 -7.83 -13.05
CA ARG A 89 -4.53 -8.60 -11.80
C ARG A 89 -3.93 -7.81 -10.61
N PRO A 90 -4.40 -8.03 -9.35
CA PRO A 90 -3.74 -7.50 -8.16
C PRO A 90 -2.30 -8.01 -8.08
N LYS A 91 -1.35 -7.13 -7.76
CA LYS A 91 0.10 -7.41 -7.78
C LYS A 91 0.82 -6.97 -6.49
N ARG A 92 0.09 -6.39 -5.53
CA ARG A 92 0.68 -5.71 -4.37
C ARG A 92 0.03 -6.09 -3.05
N GLY A 93 -0.50 -7.29 -2.97
CA GLY A 93 -1.17 -7.83 -1.78
C GLY A 93 -2.59 -7.30 -1.55
N GLU A 94 -3.22 -6.66 -2.55
CA GLU A 94 -4.58 -6.16 -2.42
C GLU A 94 -5.55 -7.33 -2.16
N VAL A 95 -6.30 -7.23 -1.06
CA VAL A 95 -7.32 -8.22 -0.66
C VAL A 95 -8.63 -7.94 -1.39
N ASN A 96 -9.00 -6.66 -1.46
CA ASN A 96 -10.24 -6.19 -2.09
C ASN A 96 -9.89 -5.36 -3.32
N PHE A 97 -9.57 -6.04 -4.43
CA PHE A 97 -9.15 -5.38 -5.66
C PHE A 97 -10.32 -4.75 -6.43
N LEU A 98 -11.41 -5.49 -6.65
CA LEU A 98 -12.60 -5.03 -7.37
C LEU A 98 -13.87 -5.54 -6.66
N PRO A 99 -14.15 -5.01 -5.45
CA PRO A 99 -15.22 -5.50 -4.59
C PRO A 99 -16.58 -5.35 -5.24
N SER A 100 -17.46 -6.31 -4.97
CA SER A 100 -18.84 -6.28 -5.49
C SER A 100 -19.69 -5.26 -4.75
N CYS A 101 -20.72 -4.76 -5.43
CA CYS A 101 -21.71 -3.88 -4.81
C CYS A 101 -22.31 -4.57 -3.56
N PRO A 102 -22.39 -3.89 -2.40
CA PRO A 102 -23.01 -4.44 -1.20
C PRO A 102 -24.46 -4.86 -1.44
N SER A 103 -24.92 -5.91 -0.77
CA SER A 103 -26.31 -6.36 -0.84
C SER A 103 -27.27 -5.24 -0.44
N GLY A 104 -28.27 -4.98 -1.30
CA GLY A 104 -29.28 -3.93 -1.08
C GLY A 104 -28.87 -2.53 -1.55
N GLU A 105 -27.66 -2.36 -2.10
CA GLU A 105 -27.23 -1.11 -2.73
C GLU A 105 -27.22 -1.25 -4.27
N THR A 106 -27.55 -0.17 -4.97
CA THR A 106 -27.41 -0.04 -6.43
C THR A 106 -26.32 0.97 -6.76
N ARG A 107 -25.92 1.07 -8.04
CA ARG A 107 -24.95 2.08 -8.46
C ARG A 107 -25.46 3.49 -8.17
N GLU A 108 -26.75 3.72 -8.38
CA GLU A 108 -27.43 4.99 -8.19
C GLU A 108 -27.51 5.36 -6.70
N SER A 109 -27.78 4.39 -5.81
CA SER A 109 -27.80 4.65 -4.36
C SER A 109 -26.41 4.99 -3.84
N LEU A 110 -25.36 4.31 -4.33
CA LEU A 110 -23.98 4.62 -3.98
C LEU A 110 -23.53 5.98 -4.54
N GLU A 111 -23.97 6.34 -5.74
CA GLU A 111 -23.68 7.66 -6.33
C GLU A 111 -24.34 8.78 -5.55
N LYS A 112 -25.58 8.58 -5.06
CA LYS A 112 -26.25 9.54 -4.17
C LYS A 112 -25.42 9.78 -2.90
N ARG A 113 -24.94 8.72 -2.26
CA ARG A 113 -24.08 8.81 -1.07
C ARG A 113 -22.74 9.51 -1.35
N ARG A 114 -22.18 9.32 -2.55
CA ARG A 114 -20.96 10.04 -2.97
C ARG A 114 -21.22 11.54 -3.04
N VAL A 115 -22.34 11.96 -3.64
CA VAL A 115 -22.71 13.38 -3.70
C VAL A 115 -22.94 13.96 -2.31
N GLU A 116 -23.67 13.26 -1.43
CA GLU A 116 -23.86 13.65 -0.03
C GLU A 116 -22.51 13.83 0.70
N MET A 117 -21.57 12.91 0.49
CA MET A 117 -20.22 12.99 1.05
C MET A 117 -19.43 14.21 0.55
N ILE A 118 -19.60 14.60 -0.72
CA ILE A 118 -18.94 15.80 -1.26
C ILE A 118 -19.50 17.05 -0.61
N GLU A 119 -20.83 17.17 -0.50
CA GLU A 119 -21.44 18.33 0.17
C GLU A 119 -20.98 18.41 1.64
N GLU A 120 -20.87 17.28 2.33
CA GLU A 120 -20.34 17.24 3.69
C GLU A 120 -18.87 17.71 3.75
N PHE A 121 -18.05 17.34 2.75
CA PHE A 121 -16.65 17.75 2.69
C PHE A 121 -16.46 19.24 2.38
N ARG A 122 -17.43 19.88 1.72
CA ARG A 122 -17.41 21.32 1.43
C ARG A 122 -17.66 22.19 2.67
N LYS A 123 -18.26 21.62 3.72
CA LYS A 123 -18.46 22.33 4.98
C LYS A 123 -17.13 22.65 5.66
N THR A 124 -17.17 23.66 6.53
CA THR A 124 -16.03 24.02 7.38
C THR A 124 -15.63 22.85 8.28
N SER A 125 -14.39 22.84 8.76
CA SER A 125 -13.90 21.76 9.63
C SER A 125 -14.73 21.58 10.91
N ALA A 126 -15.30 22.66 11.44
CA ALA A 126 -16.13 22.64 12.64
C ALA A 126 -17.54 22.07 12.40
N GLU A 127 -18.09 22.19 11.19
CA GLU A 127 -19.45 21.76 10.85
C GLU A 127 -19.50 20.37 10.22
N ARG A 128 -18.34 19.84 9.83
CA ARG A 128 -18.21 18.60 9.07
C ARG A 128 -18.56 17.38 9.92
N ASP A 129 -19.52 16.60 9.46
CA ASP A 129 -19.90 15.31 10.04
C ASP A 129 -18.90 14.22 9.63
N ILE A 130 -17.85 14.06 10.46
CA ILE A 130 -16.81 13.04 10.28
C ILE A 130 -17.39 11.61 10.31
N PRO A 131 -18.28 11.23 11.25
CA PRO A 131 -18.96 9.93 11.21
C PRO A 131 -19.69 9.66 9.88
N LEU A 132 -20.44 10.62 9.35
CA LEU A 132 -21.16 10.48 8.09
C LEU A 132 -20.21 10.25 6.92
N ILE A 133 -19.14 11.03 6.83
CA ILE A 133 -18.09 10.86 5.82
C ILE A 133 -17.49 9.46 5.90
N HIS A 134 -17.13 9.00 7.09
CA HIS A 134 -16.55 7.66 7.27
C HIS A 134 -17.53 6.57 6.82
N GLN A 135 -18.81 6.70 7.18
CA GLN A 135 -19.87 5.78 6.76
C GLN A 135 -20.06 5.78 5.24
N HIS A 136 -20.10 6.95 4.60
CA HIS A 136 -20.23 7.07 3.16
C HIS A 136 -19.01 6.50 2.43
N MET A 137 -17.80 6.82 2.89
CA MET A 137 -16.57 6.23 2.38
C MET A 137 -16.60 4.70 2.43
N MET A 138 -17.09 4.13 3.53
CA MET A 138 -17.24 2.67 3.68
C MET A 138 -18.27 2.09 2.70
N ARG A 139 -19.46 2.68 2.60
CA ARG A 139 -20.55 2.17 1.74
C ARG A 139 -20.19 2.25 0.26
N THR A 140 -19.51 3.32 -0.14
CA THR A 140 -19.16 3.61 -1.53
C THR A 140 -17.86 2.94 -2.01
N PHE A 141 -17.20 2.15 -1.17
CA PHE A 141 -15.92 1.52 -1.50
C PHE A 141 -15.93 0.75 -2.83
N SER A 142 -16.98 -0.03 -3.09
CA SER A 142 -17.12 -0.79 -4.35
C SER A 142 -17.21 0.11 -5.60
N LEU A 143 -18.04 1.14 -5.55
CA LEU A 143 -18.21 2.12 -6.62
C LEU A 143 -16.90 2.86 -6.90
N ARG A 144 -16.29 3.41 -5.85
CA ARG A 144 -15.02 4.16 -5.94
C ARG A 144 -13.90 3.30 -6.50
N ARG A 145 -13.77 2.06 -6.01
CA ARG A 145 -12.68 1.18 -6.43
C ARG A 145 -12.84 0.74 -7.88
N GLU A 146 -14.07 0.47 -8.31
CA GLU A 146 -14.40 0.20 -9.71
C GLU A 146 -14.00 1.38 -10.60
N GLU A 147 -14.41 2.59 -10.25
CA GLU A 147 -14.13 3.79 -11.01
C GLU A 147 -12.62 4.03 -11.17
N ILE A 148 -11.87 4.00 -10.06
CA ILE A 148 -10.42 4.22 -10.05
C ILE A 148 -9.69 3.21 -10.94
N ILE A 149 -10.08 1.93 -10.89
CA ILE A 149 -9.41 0.88 -11.67
C ILE A 149 -9.80 0.91 -13.15
N THR A 150 -11.04 1.27 -13.47
CA THR A 150 -11.57 1.11 -14.83
C THR A 150 -11.46 2.37 -15.69
N SER A 151 -11.52 3.55 -15.07
CA SER A 151 -11.70 4.81 -15.79
C SER A 151 -10.40 5.59 -15.98
N SER A 152 -9.32 5.25 -15.24
CA SER A 152 -8.01 5.90 -15.33
C SER A 152 -8.09 7.43 -15.31
N LEU A 153 -8.95 7.97 -14.44
CA LEU A 153 -9.20 9.41 -14.35
C LEU A 153 -7.97 10.16 -13.84
N PRO A 154 -7.74 11.41 -14.27
CA PRO A 154 -6.72 12.29 -13.70
C PRO A 154 -6.92 12.50 -12.19
N VAL A 155 -5.83 12.78 -11.48
CA VAL A 155 -5.83 13.04 -10.03
C VAL A 155 -6.71 14.23 -9.67
N SER A 156 -6.75 15.28 -10.50
CA SER A 156 -7.66 16.42 -10.30
C SER A 156 -9.12 16.00 -10.27
N GLU A 157 -9.55 15.20 -11.24
CA GLU A 157 -10.93 14.71 -11.29
C GLU A 157 -11.23 13.74 -10.14
N LEU A 158 -10.27 12.89 -9.76
CA LEU A 158 -10.42 12.02 -8.59
C LEU A 158 -10.56 12.82 -7.29
N LYS A 159 -9.88 13.97 -7.18
CA LYS A 159 -9.97 14.89 -6.04
C LYS A 159 -11.35 15.55 -5.96
N ASP A 160 -11.93 15.92 -7.10
CA ASP A 160 -13.30 16.45 -7.16
C ASP A 160 -14.35 15.37 -6.84
N ARG A 161 -14.16 14.15 -7.34
CA ARG A 161 -15.13 13.06 -7.20
C ARG A 161 -15.06 12.37 -5.83
N TRP A 162 -13.86 12.29 -5.24
CA TRP A 162 -13.58 11.61 -3.98
C TRP A 162 -12.62 12.42 -3.08
N PRO A 163 -13.00 13.64 -2.66
CA PRO A 163 -12.12 14.53 -1.89
C PRO A 163 -11.63 13.89 -0.58
N ALA A 164 -12.45 13.01 -0.01
CA ALA A 164 -12.12 12.24 1.18
C ALA A 164 -10.88 11.34 1.02
N LEU A 165 -10.52 10.89 -0.17
CA LEU A 165 -9.28 10.11 -0.36
C LEU A 165 -8.01 10.90 -0.07
N PHE A 166 -8.09 12.23 -0.13
CA PHE A 166 -6.99 13.16 0.10
C PHE A 166 -7.01 13.73 1.52
N ASN A 167 -7.78 13.11 2.41
CA ASN A 167 -7.72 13.33 3.85
C ASN A 167 -7.02 12.15 4.52
N GLU A 168 -6.05 12.42 5.39
CA GLU A 168 -5.19 11.39 5.99
C GLU A 168 -5.97 10.25 6.67
N THR A 169 -6.95 10.57 7.52
CA THR A 169 -7.71 9.54 8.24
C THR A 169 -8.48 8.63 7.29
N GLN A 170 -9.15 9.23 6.29
CA GLN A 170 -9.93 8.47 5.32
C GLN A 170 -9.03 7.68 4.36
N LEU A 171 -7.85 8.20 4.03
CA LEU A 171 -6.82 7.49 3.27
C LEU A 171 -6.36 6.22 3.99
N TYR A 172 -6.06 6.32 5.29
CA TYR A 172 -5.68 5.14 6.08
C TYR A 172 -6.81 4.11 6.17
N CYS A 173 -8.06 4.56 6.35
CA CYS A 173 -9.22 3.68 6.28
C CYS A 173 -9.38 3.03 4.90
N GLU A 174 -9.13 3.76 3.83
CA GLU A 174 -9.20 3.22 2.46
C GLU A 174 -8.11 2.18 2.20
N PHE A 175 -6.88 2.47 2.59
CA PHE A 175 -5.78 1.52 2.54
C PHE A 175 -6.12 0.24 3.32
N HIS A 176 -6.73 0.38 4.50
CA HIS A 176 -7.21 -0.74 5.28
C HIS A 176 -8.29 -1.54 4.53
N ARG A 177 -9.27 -0.90 3.90
CA ARG A 177 -10.27 -1.61 3.07
C ARG A 177 -9.63 -2.35 1.90
N ILE A 178 -8.54 -1.84 1.31
CA ILE A 178 -7.86 -2.48 0.18
C ILE A 178 -7.02 -3.68 0.64
N THR A 179 -6.35 -3.58 1.79
CA THR A 179 -5.26 -4.50 2.19
C THR A 179 -5.51 -5.29 3.49
N ASN A 180 -6.51 -4.90 4.28
CA ASN A 180 -6.75 -5.29 5.67
C ASN A 180 -5.62 -4.93 6.66
N LEU A 181 -4.73 -4.00 6.31
CA LEU A 181 -3.67 -3.53 7.22
C LEU A 181 -3.94 -2.11 7.73
N HIS A 182 -3.53 -1.82 8.96
CA HIS A 182 -3.54 -0.47 9.51
C HIS A 182 -2.21 0.21 9.17
N LEU A 183 -2.18 0.99 8.08
CA LEU A 183 -0.95 1.46 7.43
C LEU A 183 0.06 2.09 8.41
N PRO A 184 -0.24 3.20 9.12
CA PRO A 184 0.77 3.86 9.94
C PRO A 184 1.28 2.95 11.07
N HIS A 185 0.38 2.17 11.69
CA HIS A 185 0.76 1.25 12.78
C HIS A 185 1.73 0.17 12.31
N VAL A 186 1.41 -0.53 11.22
CA VAL A 186 2.26 -1.61 10.70
C VAL A 186 3.56 -1.04 10.11
N PHE A 187 3.48 0.08 9.41
CA PHE A 187 4.64 0.74 8.82
C PHE A 187 5.64 1.18 9.88
N TYR A 188 5.19 1.94 10.89
CA TYR A 188 6.10 2.47 11.92
C TYR A 188 6.63 1.39 12.84
N ALA A 189 5.82 0.40 13.24
CA ALA A 189 6.30 -0.71 14.06
C ALA A 189 7.42 -1.49 13.37
N ALA A 190 7.25 -1.82 12.08
CA ALA A 190 8.29 -2.51 11.32
C ALA A 190 9.52 -1.62 11.05
N LEU A 191 9.31 -0.33 10.78
CA LEU A 191 10.41 0.60 10.56
C LEU A 191 11.25 0.78 11.83
N ASP A 192 10.62 0.91 13.00
CA ASP A 192 11.32 1.02 14.29
C ASP A 192 12.15 -0.23 14.59
N GLU A 193 11.63 -1.41 14.25
CA GLU A 193 12.35 -2.68 14.38
C GLU A 193 13.60 -2.73 13.48
N TYR A 194 13.48 -2.29 12.22
CA TYR A 194 14.55 -2.44 11.23
C TYR A 194 15.50 -1.26 11.11
N ALA A 195 15.11 -0.05 11.53
CA ALA A 195 15.89 1.18 11.33
C ALA A 195 17.31 1.10 11.95
N PRO A 196 17.51 0.61 13.19
CA PRO A 196 18.85 0.47 13.75
C PRO A 196 19.74 -0.47 12.92
N ARG A 197 19.17 -1.57 12.40
CA ARG A 197 19.88 -2.56 11.57
C ARG A 197 20.24 -1.97 10.20
N LEU A 198 19.30 -1.25 9.58
CA LEU A 198 19.52 -0.53 8.33
C LEU A 198 20.68 0.47 8.46
N ILE A 199 20.65 1.33 9.48
CA ILE A 199 21.71 2.30 9.74
C ILE A 199 23.06 1.59 10.00
N GLY A 200 23.05 0.46 10.72
CA GLY A 200 24.24 -0.38 10.90
C GLY A 200 24.82 -0.91 9.58
N LEU A 201 23.97 -1.30 8.62
CA LEU A 201 24.40 -1.69 7.27
C LEU A 201 24.95 -0.50 6.48
N TYR A 202 24.34 0.68 6.63
CA TYR A 202 24.77 1.91 5.98
C TYR A 202 26.17 2.31 6.42
N LYS A 203 26.47 2.23 7.73
CA LYS A 203 27.80 2.48 8.29
C LYS A 203 28.89 1.57 7.73
N LYS A 204 28.55 0.40 7.16
CA LYS A 204 29.51 -0.52 6.53
C LYS A 204 29.77 -0.20 5.05
N LYS A 205 28.99 0.69 4.43
CA LYS A 205 29.16 1.08 3.01
C LYS A 205 30.09 2.29 2.92
N LYS A 206 31.35 2.05 2.57
CA LYS A 206 32.42 3.07 2.54
C LYS A 206 33.04 3.32 1.17
N THR A 207 32.58 2.66 0.11
CA THR A 207 33.27 2.66 -1.19
C THR A 207 32.50 3.36 -2.30
N GLY A 208 33.22 4.20 -3.05
CA GLY A 208 32.73 4.95 -4.22
C GLY A 208 31.62 5.95 -3.89
N ARG A 209 30.95 6.44 -4.94
CA ARG A 209 29.87 7.44 -4.83
C ARG A 209 28.72 7.05 -3.89
N VAL A 210 28.45 5.75 -3.77
CA VAL A 210 27.42 5.24 -2.84
C VAL A 210 27.88 5.41 -1.38
N GLY A 211 29.16 5.17 -1.10
CA GLY A 211 29.74 5.40 0.21
C GLY A 211 29.79 6.89 0.57
N GLU A 212 30.19 7.74 -0.38
CA GLU A 212 30.22 9.20 -0.20
C GLU A 212 28.83 9.76 0.15
N ASN A 213 27.80 9.42 -0.64
CA ASN A 213 26.43 9.84 -0.37
C ASN A 213 25.91 9.31 0.98
N MET A 214 26.32 8.09 1.36
CA MET A 214 25.92 7.49 2.64
C MET A 214 26.62 8.18 3.83
N ASP A 215 27.90 8.52 3.69
CA ASP A 215 28.66 9.20 4.73
C ASP A 215 28.13 10.62 4.96
N GLN A 216 27.71 11.34 3.92
CA GLN A 216 27.04 12.64 4.06
C GLN A 216 25.74 12.52 4.88
N LEU A 217 24.87 11.57 4.52
CA LEU A 217 23.63 11.30 5.26
C LEU A 217 23.90 10.94 6.74
N LEU A 218 24.90 10.07 6.98
CA LEU A 218 25.24 9.65 8.33
C LEU A 218 25.85 10.77 9.15
N LEU A 219 26.63 11.67 8.54
CA LEU A 219 27.19 12.84 9.22
C LEU A 219 26.08 13.76 9.74
N GLU A 220 25.06 14.04 8.93
CA GLU A 220 23.90 14.83 9.34
C GLU A 220 23.05 14.13 10.39
N TYR A 221 22.85 12.82 10.25
CA TYR A 221 22.15 12.01 11.24
C TYR A 221 22.82 12.07 12.62
N GLU A 222 24.15 12.05 12.69
CA GLU A 222 24.88 12.12 13.96
C GLU A 222 24.76 13.49 14.65
N GLN A 223 24.35 14.55 13.94
CA GLN A 223 24.06 15.88 14.49
C GLN A 223 22.64 16.00 15.07
N GLN A 224 21.76 15.04 14.79
CA GLN A 224 20.37 15.08 15.25
C GLN A 224 20.22 14.59 16.70
N ASP A 225 19.09 14.93 17.33
CA ASP A 225 18.73 14.34 18.62
C ASP A 225 18.41 12.84 18.45
N LYS A 226 19.25 12.00 19.07
CA LYS A 226 19.13 10.53 19.03
C LYS A 226 17.98 10.02 19.91
N ASN A 227 17.41 10.86 20.77
CA ASN A 227 16.20 10.52 21.53
C ASN A 227 14.92 10.69 20.70
N ASP A 228 14.96 11.48 19.62
CA ASP A 228 13.85 11.58 18.69
C ASP A 228 13.85 10.41 17.71
N ILE A 229 12.89 9.50 17.86
CA ILE A 229 12.71 8.37 16.96
C ILE A 229 12.51 8.79 15.50
N CYS A 230 11.98 10.01 15.25
CA CYS A 230 11.74 10.51 13.90
C CYS A 230 13.05 10.69 13.13
N THR A 231 14.12 11.12 13.78
CA THR A 231 15.45 11.30 13.14
C THR A 231 15.98 9.95 12.65
N THR A 232 15.85 8.92 13.49
CA THR A 232 16.24 7.53 13.16
C THR A 232 15.42 6.98 11.99
N ARG A 233 14.10 7.21 11.99
CA ARG A 233 13.21 6.80 10.89
C ARG A 233 13.57 7.50 9.58
N THR A 234 13.83 8.80 9.63
CA THR A 234 14.21 9.59 8.45
C THR A 234 15.54 9.11 7.87
N ALA A 235 16.58 8.91 8.70
CA ALA A 235 17.86 8.39 8.23
C ALA A 235 17.74 7.00 7.59
N ALA A 236 16.96 6.11 8.22
CA ALA A 236 16.72 4.77 7.69
C ALA A 236 16.05 4.80 6.30
N LEU A 237 15.06 5.67 6.10
CA LEU A 237 14.36 5.77 4.82
C LEU A 237 15.14 6.54 3.75
N ALA A 238 15.85 7.61 4.13
CA ALA A 238 16.71 8.40 3.23
C ALA A 238 17.88 7.57 2.68
N GLY A 239 18.47 6.71 3.52
CA GLY A 239 19.59 5.85 3.13
C GLY A 239 19.19 4.65 2.27
N LEU A 240 17.92 4.26 2.29
CA LEU A 240 17.48 3.03 1.61
C LEU A 240 17.65 3.08 0.09
N PRO A 241 17.21 4.12 -0.66
CA PRO A 241 17.49 4.23 -2.09
C PRO A 241 18.99 4.25 -2.40
N ILE A 242 19.80 4.95 -1.59
CA ILE A 242 21.27 5.00 -1.74
C ILE A 242 21.85 3.58 -1.64
N TYR A 243 21.49 2.84 -0.59
CA TYR A 243 21.91 1.44 -0.39
C TYR A 243 21.46 0.55 -1.55
N LEU A 244 20.22 0.74 -2.01
CA LEU A 244 19.64 0.04 -3.14
C LEU A 244 20.19 0.50 -4.51
N LYS A 245 21.06 1.52 -4.54
CA LYS A 245 21.62 2.12 -5.77
C LYS A 245 20.51 2.54 -6.73
N GLU A 246 19.42 3.09 -6.19
CA GLU A 246 18.28 3.61 -6.92
C GLU A 246 18.35 5.14 -7.03
N ASP A 247 17.77 5.67 -8.11
CA ASP A 247 17.66 7.11 -8.32
C ASP A 247 16.32 7.59 -7.75
N SER A 248 16.38 8.18 -6.55
CA SER A 248 15.23 8.77 -5.86
C SER A 248 14.99 10.24 -6.21
N SER A 249 15.85 10.89 -7.00
CA SER A 249 15.78 12.35 -7.27
C SER A 249 14.48 12.79 -7.97
N GLY A 250 13.85 11.89 -8.72
CA GLY A 250 12.55 12.15 -9.34
C GLY A 250 11.37 12.14 -8.36
N ILE A 251 11.57 11.65 -7.14
CA ILE A 251 10.51 11.41 -6.15
C ILE A 251 10.78 12.22 -4.88
N PHE A 252 12.03 12.30 -4.42
CA PHE A 252 12.42 13.05 -3.23
C PHE A 252 13.09 14.33 -3.69
N LYS A 253 12.33 15.42 -3.64
CA LYS A 253 12.73 16.74 -4.11
C LYS A 253 12.74 17.73 -2.93
N THR A 254 13.49 18.80 -3.08
CA THR A 254 13.50 19.94 -2.16
C THR A 254 13.15 21.21 -2.92
N CYS A 255 12.55 22.19 -2.23
CA CYS A 255 12.29 23.53 -2.76
C CYS A 255 12.71 24.59 -1.72
N LYS A 256 13.13 25.77 -2.20
CA LYS A 256 13.61 26.89 -1.36
C LYS A 256 12.61 28.06 -1.28
N ASP A 257 11.68 28.18 -2.23
CA ASP A 257 10.59 29.17 -2.29
C ASP A 257 9.36 28.60 -3.05
N GLU A 258 8.18 29.22 -2.90
CA GLU A 258 6.89 28.71 -3.39
C GLU A 258 6.85 28.32 -4.88
N MET A 259 6.66 27.01 -5.09
CA MET A 259 5.75 26.35 -6.03
C MET A 259 5.95 26.51 -7.54
N GLU A 260 6.96 25.81 -8.07
CA GLU A 260 6.87 25.19 -9.40
C GLU A 260 7.00 23.67 -9.28
N PHE A 261 5.86 22.97 -9.23
CA PHE A 261 5.79 21.50 -9.14
C PHE A 261 5.74 20.82 -10.51
N HIS A 262 6.39 21.43 -11.51
CA HIS A 262 6.38 20.95 -12.87
C HIS A 262 7.05 19.57 -12.99
N GLU A 263 6.48 18.69 -13.82
CA GLU A 263 7.01 17.37 -14.18
C GLU A 263 7.10 16.35 -13.01
N ALA A 264 6.21 16.46 -12.04
CA ALA A 264 6.06 15.53 -10.92
C ALA A 264 4.80 14.67 -11.06
N ALA A 265 4.90 13.54 -11.76
CA ALA A 265 3.85 12.52 -11.77
C ALA A 265 3.58 11.96 -10.36
N LEU A 266 4.63 11.79 -9.55
CA LEU A 266 4.57 11.30 -8.18
C LEU A 266 5.84 11.74 -7.43
N ALA A 267 5.70 12.64 -6.44
CA ALA A 267 6.82 13.15 -5.66
C ALA A 267 6.44 13.55 -4.22
N LEU A 268 7.46 13.62 -3.36
CA LEU A 268 7.50 14.34 -2.11
C LEU A 268 8.43 15.54 -2.30
N VAL A 269 7.92 16.75 -2.04
CA VAL A 269 8.69 17.97 -2.14
C VAL A 269 8.79 18.59 -0.76
N ALA A 270 10.00 18.68 -0.22
CA ALA A 270 10.22 19.28 1.09
C ALA A 270 10.66 20.74 0.96
N ASP A 271 9.96 21.63 1.65
CA ASP A 271 10.38 23.03 1.85
C ASP A 271 11.52 23.06 2.87
N VAL A 272 12.66 23.50 2.41
CA VAL A 272 13.93 23.55 3.15
C VAL A 272 14.57 24.92 2.98
N GLY A 273 15.42 25.30 3.94
CA GLY A 273 16.21 26.52 3.83
C GLY A 273 17.31 26.44 2.77
N GLU A 274 18.38 27.20 2.96
CA GLU A 274 19.48 27.26 2.00
C GLU A 274 20.37 26.00 1.97
N GLU A 275 20.20 25.08 2.92
CA GLU A 275 21.03 23.90 3.11
C GLU A 275 20.93 22.87 1.98
N ASP A 276 22.06 22.24 1.65
CA ASP A 276 22.10 21.06 0.79
C ASP A 276 21.57 19.84 1.56
N VAL A 277 20.59 19.15 0.99
CA VAL A 277 19.89 18.05 1.65
C VAL A 277 20.28 16.70 1.03
N PRO A 278 20.96 15.81 1.77
CA PRO A 278 21.34 14.49 1.30
C PRO A 278 20.13 13.68 0.90
N ALA A 279 20.25 12.98 -0.23
CA ALA A 279 19.19 12.16 -0.80
C ALA A 279 17.86 12.90 -1.10
N GLY A 280 17.83 14.23 -0.98
CA GLY A 280 16.60 15.03 -1.07
C GLY A 280 15.62 14.80 0.10
N VAL A 281 16.10 14.30 1.25
CA VAL A 281 15.28 13.98 2.42
C VAL A 281 15.78 14.73 3.65
N PRO A 282 15.15 15.84 4.05
CA PRO A 282 15.58 16.63 5.21
C PRO A 282 15.11 16.01 6.53
N PHE A 283 15.92 16.16 7.57
CA PHE A 283 15.55 15.77 8.94
C PHE A 283 14.49 16.69 9.54
N SER A 284 14.56 17.99 9.24
CA SER A 284 13.69 19.03 9.81
C SER A 284 13.17 20.00 8.73
N PRO A 285 12.29 19.55 7.80
CA PRO A 285 11.67 20.43 6.82
C PRO A 285 10.68 21.39 7.47
N ARG A 286 10.41 22.53 6.82
CA ARG A 286 9.31 23.43 7.20
C ARG A 286 7.97 22.78 6.89
N GLN A 287 7.83 22.26 5.68
CA GLN A 287 6.68 21.51 5.20
C GLN A 287 7.12 20.46 4.16
N VAL A 288 6.29 19.44 3.96
CA VAL A 288 6.47 18.42 2.93
C VAL A 288 5.17 18.26 2.18
N PHE A 289 5.22 18.47 0.87
CA PHE A 289 4.10 18.37 -0.05
C PHE A 289 4.11 16.99 -0.71
N VAL A 290 2.98 16.29 -0.64
CA VAL A 290 2.71 15.12 -1.47
C VAL A 290 2.17 15.63 -2.79
N VAL A 291 2.91 15.40 -3.87
CA VAL A 291 2.59 15.90 -5.22
C VAL A 291 2.25 14.72 -6.13
N LEU A 292 1.09 14.79 -6.77
CA LEU A 292 0.62 13.82 -7.76
C LEU A 292 0.12 14.59 -8.98
N GLU A 293 0.56 14.20 -10.18
CA GLU A 293 0.21 14.88 -11.44
C GLU A 293 0.35 16.41 -11.34
N ASP A 294 1.53 16.85 -10.89
CA ASP A 294 1.91 18.27 -10.72
C ASP A 294 1.08 19.06 -9.70
N GLN A 295 0.25 18.39 -8.90
CA GLN A 295 -0.63 19.04 -7.92
C GLN A 295 -0.30 18.60 -6.49
N VAL A 296 -0.28 19.57 -5.58
CA VAL A 296 -0.24 19.30 -4.14
C VAL A 296 -1.56 18.68 -3.71
N VAL A 297 -1.49 17.44 -3.26
CA VAL A 297 -2.66 16.68 -2.80
C VAL A 297 -2.76 16.59 -1.28
N MET A 298 -1.63 16.61 -0.58
CA MET A 298 -1.55 16.61 0.90
C MET A 298 -0.29 17.35 1.36
N THR A 299 -0.33 17.92 2.57
CA THR A 299 0.80 18.63 3.19
C THR A 299 1.02 18.09 4.60
N HIS A 300 2.28 17.86 4.95
CA HIS A 300 2.72 17.38 6.26
C HIS A 300 3.92 18.18 6.77
N TYR A 301 4.23 18.05 8.05
CA TYR A 301 5.43 18.67 8.66
C TYR A 301 6.61 17.69 8.76
N ARG A 302 6.35 16.39 8.61
CA ARG A 302 7.37 15.35 8.65
C ARG A 302 7.41 14.62 7.32
N TRP A 303 8.61 14.42 6.81
CA TRP A 303 8.82 13.71 5.55
C TRP A 303 8.35 12.26 5.61
N THR A 304 8.54 11.60 6.76
CA THR A 304 8.10 10.21 6.98
C THR A 304 6.58 10.06 6.93
N ASP A 305 5.83 10.97 7.54
CA ASP A 305 4.35 10.98 7.46
C ASP A 305 3.88 11.21 6.02
N ALA A 306 4.52 12.15 5.30
CA ALA A 306 4.23 12.39 3.90
C ALA A 306 4.49 11.15 3.03
N LEU A 307 5.58 10.41 3.29
CA LEU A 307 5.86 9.14 2.61
C LEU A 307 4.80 8.07 2.91
N VAL A 308 4.35 7.95 4.16
CA VAL A 308 3.30 7.01 4.54
C VAL A 308 2.00 7.33 3.80
N CYS A 309 1.61 8.61 3.73
CA CYS A 309 0.45 9.05 2.96
C CYS A 309 0.63 8.80 1.46
N LEU A 310 1.79 9.13 0.88
CA LEU A 310 2.10 8.84 -0.52
C LEU A 310 1.96 7.34 -0.82
N PHE A 311 2.49 6.47 0.05
CA PHE A 311 2.35 5.03 -0.10
C PHE A 311 0.87 4.59 -0.05
N GLY A 312 0.09 5.18 0.86
CA GLY A 312 -1.36 4.99 0.93
C GLY A 312 -2.07 5.37 -0.38
N LEU A 313 -1.76 6.55 -0.92
CA LEU A 313 -2.34 7.10 -2.14
C LEU A 313 -2.03 6.23 -3.36
N ILE A 314 -0.83 5.66 -3.44
CA ILE A 314 -0.47 4.71 -4.49
C ILE A 314 -1.45 3.52 -4.54
N TYR A 315 -1.91 3.03 -3.39
CA TYR A 315 -2.90 1.96 -3.33
C TYR A 315 -4.31 2.47 -3.60
N ALA A 316 -4.71 3.55 -2.92
CA ALA A 316 -6.02 4.14 -3.02
C ALA A 316 -6.37 4.50 -4.48
N LEU A 317 -5.44 5.16 -5.18
CA LEU A 317 -5.60 5.64 -6.56
C LEU A 317 -5.06 4.67 -7.62
N HIS A 318 -4.60 3.47 -7.22
CA HIS A 318 -4.05 2.45 -8.12
C HIS A 318 -2.86 2.93 -8.98
N LEU A 319 -2.00 3.79 -8.42
CA LEU A 319 -0.85 4.35 -9.13
C LEU A 319 0.27 3.32 -9.37
N SER A 320 1.10 3.55 -10.37
CA SER A 320 2.30 2.73 -10.58
C SER A 320 3.44 3.16 -9.66
N TYR A 321 4.27 2.22 -9.21
CA TYR A 321 5.53 2.59 -8.53
C TYR A 321 6.46 3.26 -9.53
N PRO A 322 7.17 4.33 -9.13
CA PRO A 322 8.22 4.93 -9.95
C PRO A 322 9.28 3.90 -10.37
N VAL A 323 9.55 3.80 -11.66
CA VAL A 323 10.45 2.76 -12.22
C VAL A 323 11.86 2.85 -11.64
N LYS A 324 12.37 4.08 -11.47
CA LYS A 324 13.72 4.37 -10.96
C LYS A 324 13.92 4.09 -9.47
N CYS A 325 12.84 3.92 -8.71
CA CYS A 325 12.85 3.67 -7.26
C CYS A 325 11.93 2.50 -6.87
N SER A 326 11.78 1.54 -7.79
CA SER A 326 10.83 0.43 -7.65
C SER A 326 11.16 -0.49 -6.46
N SER A 327 12.43 -0.71 -6.14
CA SER A 327 12.87 -1.60 -5.06
C SER A 327 12.68 -0.97 -3.69
N PHE A 328 12.76 0.36 -3.55
CA PHE A 328 12.37 1.08 -2.35
C PHE A 328 10.89 0.86 -1.99
N PHE A 329 9.97 1.08 -2.93
CA PHE A 329 8.55 0.82 -2.70
C PHE A 329 8.24 -0.66 -2.49
N GLU A 330 8.97 -1.55 -3.17
CA GLU A 330 8.87 -3.00 -2.96
C GLU A 330 9.37 -3.42 -1.57
N PHE A 331 10.41 -2.77 -1.04
CA PHE A 331 10.86 -2.97 0.34
C PHE A 331 9.76 -2.62 1.32
N ILE A 332 9.11 -1.46 1.17
CA ILE A 332 7.98 -1.07 2.02
C ILE A 332 6.85 -2.11 1.92
N GLN A 333 6.43 -2.46 0.70
CA GLN A 333 5.36 -3.41 0.46
C GLN A 333 5.61 -4.79 1.10
N VAL A 334 6.79 -5.37 0.88
CA VAL A 334 7.05 -6.79 1.18
C VAL A 334 7.77 -6.98 2.50
N VAL A 335 8.70 -6.10 2.86
CA VAL A 335 9.52 -6.22 4.08
C VAL A 335 8.82 -5.55 5.26
N LEU A 336 8.44 -4.27 5.12
CA LEU A 336 7.79 -3.54 6.21
C LEU A 336 6.34 -4.02 6.42
N LEU A 337 5.54 -4.01 5.35
CA LEU A 337 4.10 -4.28 5.46
C LEU A 337 3.71 -5.75 5.26
N LYS A 338 4.62 -6.59 4.75
CA LYS A 338 4.39 -8.03 4.55
C LYS A 338 3.15 -8.33 3.69
N LEU A 339 2.78 -7.44 2.77
CA LEU A 339 1.53 -7.51 1.99
C LEU A 339 1.44 -8.72 1.05
N ASP A 340 2.58 -9.20 0.55
CA ASP A 340 2.61 -10.29 -0.44
C ASP A 340 2.66 -11.69 0.16
N ASP A 341 2.75 -11.86 1.49
CA ASP A 341 2.88 -13.17 2.17
C ASP A 341 3.82 -14.15 1.42
N GLU A 342 5.01 -13.67 1.03
CA GLU A 342 6.06 -14.47 0.35
C GLU A 342 5.68 -15.04 -1.03
N ARG A 343 4.56 -14.61 -1.62
CA ARG A 343 4.18 -15.01 -2.99
C ARG A 343 5.06 -14.39 -4.07
N LYS A 344 5.62 -13.22 -3.77
CA LYS A 344 6.49 -12.48 -4.66
C LYS A 344 7.93 -12.84 -4.35
N GLN A 345 8.63 -13.39 -5.34
CA GLN A 345 10.08 -13.51 -5.26
C GLN A 345 10.67 -12.10 -5.32
N LEU A 346 11.37 -11.72 -4.26
CA LEU A 346 12.09 -10.45 -4.21
C LEU A 346 13.26 -10.49 -5.19
N ARG A 347 13.59 -9.34 -5.76
CA ARG A 347 14.84 -9.19 -6.52
C ARG A 347 16.02 -9.58 -5.62
N PRO A 348 17.09 -10.19 -6.16
CA PRO A 348 18.18 -10.73 -5.36
C PRO A 348 18.73 -9.75 -4.31
N LYS A 349 18.96 -8.49 -4.71
CA LYS A 349 19.44 -7.44 -3.82
C LYS A 349 18.51 -7.17 -2.63
N LEU A 350 17.21 -7.14 -2.90
CA LEU A 350 16.19 -6.88 -1.88
C LEU A 350 15.99 -8.11 -0.97
N GLN A 351 16.15 -9.31 -1.52
CA GLN A 351 16.16 -10.54 -0.73
C GLN A 351 17.38 -10.61 0.20
N THR A 352 18.57 -10.26 -0.28
CA THR A 352 19.78 -10.16 0.56
C THR A 352 19.57 -9.17 1.69
N LEU A 353 19.08 -7.96 1.39
CA LEU A 353 18.79 -6.96 2.41
C LEU A 353 17.76 -7.48 3.43
N LYS A 354 16.66 -8.10 2.99
CA LYS A 354 15.68 -8.72 3.89
C LYS A 354 16.34 -9.72 4.85
N ASN A 355 17.24 -10.57 4.35
CA ASN A 355 17.92 -11.56 5.17
C ASN A 355 18.90 -10.93 6.17
N GLU A 356 19.54 -9.81 5.83
CA GLU A 356 20.42 -9.06 6.75
C GLU A 356 19.65 -8.35 7.87
N LEU A 357 18.34 -8.15 7.69
CA LEU A 357 17.47 -7.45 8.64
C LEU A 357 16.73 -8.37 9.62
N VAL A 358 16.63 -9.67 9.36
CA VAL A 358 15.87 -10.64 10.18
C VAL A 358 16.75 -11.23 11.28
#